data_AF-A0A8S3JPU3-F1
#
_entry.id   AF-A0A8S3JPU3-F1
#
_cell.length_a   1.000
_cell.length_b   1.000
_cell.length_c   1.000
_cell.angle_alpha   90.00
_cell.angle_beta   90.00
_cell.angle_gamma   90.00
#
_symmetry.space_group_name_H-M   'P 1'
#
loop_
_entity.id
_entity.type
_entity.pdbx_description
1 polymer ?
#
loop_
_entity_poly.entity_id
_entity_poly.type
_entity_poly.pdbx_seq_one_letter_code
_entity_poly.pdbx_strand_id
1 'polypeptide(L)'
;LPDYLVDSLINSVSHMRSAMYFSNGDWRQWEAYDCNDVDSVHNDHQRHIPYILYFPETEKIKMYTWAKYQQADGMIQETFSVGCMGDTAPYDQHGGRNMGDVTTIFILETLELYRWTNDFTFLKDMYPHVVAGIQWQLSVSTQLGLPEHLECTYDIPNMSQYPTTTFNSFMHLAALRACMELSYIMNDTVT
;
A
#
# COMPACT_ATOMS: atom_id res chain seq x y z
N LEU A 1 19.66 -19.88 12.86
CA LEU A 1 18.31 -19.56 13.34
C LEU A 1 17.78 -20.79 14.07
N PRO A 2 17.04 -20.66 15.18
CA PRO A 2 16.38 -21.81 15.81
C PRO A 2 15.42 -22.51 14.83
N ASP A 3 15.28 -23.84 14.92
CA ASP A 3 14.48 -24.63 13.96
C ASP A 3 13.04 -24.12 13.84
N TYR A 4 12.39 -23.81 14.96
CA TYR A 4 11.01 -23.27 14.95
C TYR A 4 10.89 -21.95 14.17
N LEU A 5 11.94 -21.13 14.16
CA LEU A 5 11.95 -19.87 13.43
C LEU A 5 12.19 -20.12 11.95
N VAL A 6 13.05 -21.08 11.60
CA VAL A 6 13.25 -21.50 10.20
C VAL A 6 11.94 -22.05 9.64
N ASP A 7 11.27 -22.94 10.39
CA ASP A 7 9.97 -23.51 10.00
C ASP A 7 8.92 -22.41 9.81
N SER A 8 8.86 -21.44 10.72
CA SER A 8 7.90 -20.33 10.62
C SER A 8 8.16 -19.48 9.37
N LEU A 9 9.42 -19.13 9.08
CA LEU A 9 9.79 -18.29 7.94
C LEU A 9 9.50 -18.96 6.59
N ILE A 10 9.73 -20.27 6.47
CA ILE A 10 9.45 -21.00 5.23
C ILE A 10 7.94 -21.21 5.04
N ASN A 11 7.19 -21.44 6.11
CA ASN A 11 5.74 -21.66 5.99
C ASN A 11 4.93 -20.34 5.91
N SER A 12 5.47 -19.23 6.41
CA SER A 12 4.78 -17.93 6.37
C SER A 12 4.58 -17.41 4.95
N VAL A 13 5.41 -17.81 3.97
CA VAL A 13 5.23 -17.42 2.56
C VAL A 13 4.08 -18.13 1.86
N SER A 14 3.35 -19.02 2.55
CA SER A 14 2.21 -19.74 1.99
C SER A 14 1.06 -18.83 1.50
N HIS A 15 1.05 -17.55 1.90
CA HIS A 15 0.11 -16.55 1.37
C HIS A 15 0.20 -16.41 -0.16
N MET A 16 1.35 -16.70 -0.78
CA MET A 16 1.55 -16.61 -2.24
C MET A 16 0.56 -17.45 -3.05
N ARG A 17 -0.08 -18.45 -2.43
CA ARG A 17 -1.08 -19.32 -3.08
C ARG A 17 -2.29 -18.57 -3.62
N SER A 18 -2.62 -17.39 -3.08
CA SER A 18 -3.73 -16.56 -3.57
C SER A 18 -3.36 -15.66 -4.74
N ALA A 19 -2.12 -15.76 -5.24
CA ALA A 19 -1.65 -14.95 -6.35
C ALA A 19 -1.99 -15.54 -7.72
N MET A 20 -2.13 -14.66 -8.70
CA MET A 20 -2.59 -14.94 -10.04
C MET A 20 -1.70 -14.19 -11.04
N TYR A 21 -1.21 -14.90 -12.05
CA TYR A 21 -0.50 -14.33 -13.18
C TYR A 21 -1.34 -14.44 -14.44
N PHE A 22 -1.64 -13.30 -15.06
CA PHE A 22 -2.55 -13.22 -16.19
C PHE A 22 -1.80 -13.17 -17.53
N SER A 23 -2.48 -13.55 -18.61
CA SER A 23 -1.89 -13.59 -19.95
C SER A 23 -1.48 -12.21 -20.50
N ASN A 24 -1.98 -11.13 -19.91
CA ASN A 24 -1.59 -9.75 -20.23
C ASN A 24 -0.32 -9.29 -19.48
N GLY A 25 0.26 -10.16 -18.63
CA GLY A 25 1.45 -9.85 -17.84
C GLY A 25 1.15 -9.30 -16.44
N ASP A 26 -0.12 -9.12 -16.08
CA ASP A 26 -0.47 -8.65 -14.74
C ASP A 26 -0.21 -9.71 -13.69
N TRP A 27 0.26 -9.24 -12.53
CA TRP A 27 0.30 -9.97 -11.28
C TRP A 27 -0.75 -9.36 -10.35
N ARG A 28 -1.63 -10.20 -9.80
CA ARG A 28 -2.62 -9.83 -8.79
C ARG A 28 -2.65 -10.87 -7.69
N GLN A 29 -3.16 -10.50 -6.53
CA GLN A 29 -3.31 -11.43 -5.44
C GLN A 29 -4.56 -11.12 -4.63
N TRP A 30 -5.41 -12.13 -4.42
CA TRP A 30 -6.50 -12.00 -3.47
C TRP A 30 -5.95 -11.79 -2.06
N GLU A 31 -6.63 -10.96 -1.29
CA GLU A 31 -6.40 -10.82 0.14
C GLU A 31 -6.36 -12.19 0.81
N ALA A 32 -7.42 -12.98 0.62
CA ALA A 32 -7.52 -14.37 1.07
C ALA A 32 -8.55 -15.15 0.24
N TYR A 33 -8.76 -16.44 0.54
CA TYR A 33 -9.81 -17.22 -0.14
C TYR A 33 -11.22 -17.02 0.45
N ASP A 34 -11.30 -16.41 1.63
CA ASP A 34 -12.52 -15.93 2.27
C ASP A 34 -12.75 -14.42 2.05
N CYS A 35 -11.77 -13.68 1.55
CA CYS A 35 -11.92 -12.27 1.21
C CYS A 35 -11.41 -12.03 -0.22
N ASN A 36 -12.34 -11.86 -1.16
CA ASN A 36 -12.04 -11.75 -2.59
C ASN A 36 -11.55 -10.36 -3.04
N ASP A 37 -11.11 -9.52 -2.12
CA ASP A 37 -10.47 -8.24 -2.44
C ASP A 37 -9.14 -8.48 -3.16
N VAL A 38 -8.84 -7.69 -4.18
CA VAL A 38 -7.66 -7.87 -5.04
C VAL A 38 -6.65 -6.76 -4.80
N ASP A 39 -5.42 -7.14 -4.43
CA ASP A 39 -4.31 -6.22 -4.17
C ASP A 39 -4.68 -5.11 -3.19
N SER A 40 -5.32 -5.49 -2.07
CA SER A 40 -5.52 -4.56 -0.95
C SER A 40 -4.16 -4.08 -0.43
N VAL A 41 -3.89 -2.78 -0.56
CA VAL A 41 -2.56 -2.17 -0.35
C VAL A 41 -1.99 -2.52 1.03
N HIS A 42 -2.82 -2.47 2.07
CA HIS A 42 -2.40 -2.71 3.44
C HIS A 42 -2.03 -4.17 3.72
N ASN A 43 -2.75 -5.13 3.14
CA ASN A 43 -2.41 -6.55 3.23
C ASN A 43 -1.18 -6.89 2.41
N ASP A 44 -1.03 -6.23 1.27
CA ASP A 44 0.11 -6.43 0.40
C ASP A 44 1.42 -6.06 1.11
N HIS A 45 1.45 -4.92 1.79
CA HIS A 45 2.60 -4.52 2.59
C HIS A 45 2.94 -5.49 3.72
N GLN A 46 1.97 -6.17 4.32
CA GLN A 46 2.26 -7.17 5.35
C GLN A 46 2.93 -8.43 4.79
N ARG A 47 2.84 -8.66 3.47
CA ARG A 47 3.33 -9.86 2.78
C ARG A 47 4.33 -9.60 1.65
N HIS A 48 4.73 -8.34 1.44
CA HIS A 48 5.52 -7.92 0.29
C HIS A 48 7.01 -8.34 0.33
N ILE A 49 7.59 -8.58 1.52
CA ILE A 49 9.02 -8.88 1.67
C ILE A 49 9.50 -10.04 0.77
N PRO A 50 8.86 -11.23 0.75
CA PRO A 50 9.24 -12.30 -0.17
C PRO A 50 9.20 -11.90 -1.65
N TYR A 51 8.26 -11.06 -2.05
CA TYR A 51 8.15 -10.62 -3.43
C TYR A 51 9.23 -9.60 -3.77
N ILE A 52 9.52 -8.62 -2.91
CA ILE A 52 10.66 -7.72 -3.10
C ILE A 52 11.98 -8.51 -3.20
N LEU A 53 12.16 -9.55 -2.37
CA LEU A 53 13.37 -10.37 -2.35
C LEU A 53 13.56 -11.20 -3.63
N TYR A 54 12.50 -11.84 -4.14
CA TYR A 54 12.61 -12.87 -5.19
C TYR A 54 12.00 -12.45 -6.53
N PHE A 55 10.98 -11.59 -6.51
CA PHE A 55 10.16 -11.21 -7.66
C PHE A 55 9.82 -9.71 -7.65
N PRO A 56 10.79 -8.78 -7.55
CA PRO A 56 10.51 -7.36 -7.35
C PRO A 56 9.64 -6.73 -8.47
N GLU A 57 9.65 -7.32 -9.67
CA GLU A 57 8.79 -6.89 -10.77
C GLU A 57 7.29 -7.10 -10.47
N THR A 58 6.90 -8.09 -9.66
CA THR A 58 5.50 -8.28 -9.27
C THR A 58 5.03 -7.16 -8.35
N GLU A 59 5.90 -6.66 -7.48
CA GLU A 59 5.64 -5.49 -6.63
C GLU A 59 5.53 -4.22 -7.46
N LYS A 60 6.45 -4.01 -8.42
CA LYS A 60 6.36 -2.86 -9.33
C LYS A 60 5.04 -2.84 -10.10
N ILE A 61 4.58 -3.99 -10.61
CA ILE A 61 3.31 -4.08 -11.35
C ILE A 61 2.13 -3.63 -10.47
N LYS A 62 2.09 -4.04 -9.20
CA LYS A 62 1.06 -3.59 -8.25
C LYS A 62 1.16 -2.08 -7.98
N MET A 63 2.37 -1.58 -7.70
CA MET A 63 2.63 -0.15 -7.49
C MET A 63 2.17 0.72 -8.66
N TYR A 64 2.50 0.35 -9.91
CA TYR A 64 2.02 1.05 -11.10
C TYR A 64 0.49 0.99 -11.24
N THR A 65 -0.12 -0.12 -10.84
CA THR A 65 -1.58 -0.24 -10.86
C THR A 65 -2.22 0.67 -9.80
N TRP A 66 -1.65 0.78 -8.59
CA TRP A 66 -2.15 1.69 -7.53
C TRP A 66 -1.99 3.14 -7.93
N ALA A 67 -0.85 3.49 -8.51
CA ALA A 67 -0.62 4.82 -9.09
C ALA A 67 -1.63 5.16 -10.19
N LYS A 68 -1.92 4.22 -11.10
CA LYS A 68 -2.86 4.41 -12.22
C LYS A 68 -4.27 4.80 -11.77
N TYR A 69 -4.73 4.26 -10.64
CA TYR A 69 -6.08 4.50 -10.10
C TYR A 69 -6.09 5.45 -8.89
N GLN A 70 -4.98 6.17 -8.65
CA GLN A 70 -4.94 7.26 -7.68
C GLN A 70 -6.05 8.28 -7.98
N GLN A 71 -6.74 8.71 -6.93
CA GLN A 71 -7.84 9.65 -7.03
C GLN A 71 -7.36 11.07 -7.32
N ALA A 72 -8.28 11.91 -7.81
CA ALA A 72 -7.98 13.29 -8.16
C ALA A 72 -7.55 14.15 -6.96
N ASP A 73 -7.93 13.76 -5.74
CA ASP A 73 -7.50 14.40 -4.49
C ASP A 73 -6.15 13.85 -3.96
N GLY A 74 -5.55 12.88 -4.64
CA GLY A 74 -4.29 12.23 -4.28
C GLY A 74 -4.44 10.93 -3.47
N MET A 75 -5.65 10.54 -3.08
CA MET A 75 -5.86 9.30 -2.32
C MET A 75 -5.54 8.05 -3.17
N ILE A 76 -4.80 7.11 -2.60
CA ILE A 76 -4.65 5.76 -3.17
C ILE A 76 -5.86 4.93 -2.74
N GLN A 77 -6.46 4.21 -3.69
CA GLN A 77 -7.60 3.32 -3.43
C GLN A 77 -7.16 2.09 -2.65
N GLU A 78 -8.04 1.55 -1.81
CA GLU A 78 -7.73 0.41 -0.96
C GLU A 78 -7.40 -0.83 -1.78
N THR A 79 -8.21 -1.16 -2.79
CA THR A 79 -8.20 -2.44 -3.51
C THR A 79 -8.69 -2.29 -4.96
N PHE A 80 -8.44 -3.30 -5.80
CA PHE A 80 -8.84 -3.40 -7.22
C PHE A 80 -9.97 -4.38 -7.51
N SER A 81 -10.56 -4.91 -6.45
CA SER A 81 -11.86 -5.56 -6.49
C SER A 81 -12.39 -5.44 -5.08
N VAL A 82 -13.57 -4.86 -4.91
CA VAL A 82 -14.24 -4.81 -3.61
C VAL A 82 -15.27 -5.91 -3.60
N GLY A 83 -15.17 -6.81 -2.63
CA GLY A 83 -16.19 -7.82 -2.41
C GLY A 83 -16.06 -8.52 -1.08
N CYS A 84 -14.85 -8.69 -0.55
CA CYS A 84 -14.52 -9.58 0.56
C CYS A 84 -15.36 -10.87 0.60
N MET A 85 -16.34 -10.97 1.50
CA MET A 85 -17.24 -12.14 1.65
C MET A 85 -18.42 -12.15 0.64
N GLY A 86 -18.51 -11.14 -0.23
CA GLY A 86 -19.58 -10.91 -1.20
C GLY A 86 -19.20 -11.31 -2.63
N ASP A 87 -19.98 -10.85 -3.60
CA ASP A 87 -19.75 -11.14 -5.02
C ASP A 87 -18.40 -10.54 -5.49
N THR A 88 -17.69 -11.27 -6.34
CA THR A 88 -16.44 -10.77 -6.94
C THR A 88 -16.75 -9.66 -7.94
N ALA A 89 -16.26 -8.45 -7.67
CA ALA A 89 -16.36 -7.36 -8.63
C ALA A 89 -15.49 -7.63 -9.88
N PRO A 90 -15.84 -7.04 -11.05
CA PRO A 90 -14.99 -7.06 -12.23
C PRO A 90 -13.52 -6.74 -11.93
N TYR A 91 -12.65 -7.35 -12.73
CA TYR A 91 -11.20 -7.14 -12.66
C TYR A 91 -10.83 -5.66 -12.73
N ASP A 92 -9.89 -5.22 -11.89
CA ASP A 92 -9.38 -3.85 -11.81
C ASP A 92 -10.46 -2.77 -11.55
N GLN A 93 -11.58 -3.16 -10.93
CA GLN A 93 -12.54 -2.21 -10.39
C GLN A 93 -12.08 -1.71 -9.02
N HIS A 94 -11.39 -0.56 -9.04
CA HIS A 94 -10.87 0.09 -7.84
C HIS A 94 -11.97 0.58 -6.90
N GLY A 95 -11.66 0.58 -5.60
CA GLY A 95 -12.54 1.11 -4.57
C GLY A 95 -12.08 0.75 -3.17
N GLY A 96 -13.05 0.73 -2.25
CA GLY A 96 -12.87 0.39 -0.85
C GLY A 96 -13.06 1.60 0.04
N ARG A 97 -12.38 1.60 1.17
CA ARG A 97 -12.55 2.57 2.25
C ARG A 97 -11.54 3.71 2.16
N ASN A 98 -11.87 4.83 2.80
CA ASN A 98 -10.92 5.90 3.03
C ASN A 98 -10.08 5.55 4.27
N MET A 99 -8.90 5.00 4.02
CA MET A 99 -8.04 4.47 5.08
C MET A 99 -6.80 5.33 5.27
N GLY A 100 -6.42 5.54 6.53
CA GLY A 100 -5.26 6.34 6.89
C GLY A 100 -3.92 5.67 6.56
N ASP A 101 -3.90 4.35 6.43
CA ASP A 101 -2.72 3.55 6.16
C ASP A 101 -2.46 3.28 4.67
N VAL A 102 -3.49 3.17 3.82
CA VAL A 102 -3.34 2.83 2.38
C VAL A 102 -2.39 3.79 1.64
N THR A 103 -2.68 5.09 1.62
CA THR A 103 -1.82 6.07 0.93
C THR A 103 -0.43 6.17 1.59
N THR A 104 -0.34 5.99 2.92
CA THR A 104 0.96 6.00 3.60
C THR A 104 1.82 4.81 3.21
N ILE A 105 1.22 3.63 3.07
CA ILE A 105 1.89 2.40 2.68
C ILE A 105 2.40 2.52 1.26
N PHE A 106 1.62 3.03 0.32
CA PHE A 106 2.09 3.31 -1.03
C PHE A 106 3.36 4.19 -1.05
N ILE A 107 3.40 5.23 -0.20
CA ILE A 107 4.59 6.10 -0.09
C ILE A 107 5.79 5.34 0.50
N LEU A 108 5.55 4.55 1.56
CA LEU A 108 6.59 3.75 2.21
C LEU A 108 7.16 2.69 1.27
N GLU A 109 6.30 1.95 0.57
CA GLU A 109 6.67 0.91 -0.39
C GLU A 109 7.38 1.49 -1.62
N THR A 110 7.03 2.70 -2.06
CA THR A 110 7.80 3.39 -3.10
C THR A 110 9.26 3.56 -2.68
N LEU A 111 9.50 4.02 -1.44
CA LEU A 111 10.86 4.18 -0.90
C LEU A 111 11.54 2.82 -0.69
N GLU A 112 10.83 1.84 -0.15
CA GLU A 112 11.37 0.50 0.11
C GLU A 112 11.79 -0.20 -1.19
N LEU A 113 10.93 -0.22 -2.19
CA LEU A 113 11.20 -0.84 -3.47
C LEU A 113 12.32 -0.13 -4.23
N TYR A 114 12.37 1.22 -4.17
CA TYR A 114 13.51 1.97 -4.71
C TYR A 114 14.81 1.61 -4.00
N ARG A 115 14.86 1.60 -2.67
CA ARG A 115 16.07 1.25 -1.91
C ARG A 115 16.53 -0.17 -2.20
N TRP A 116 15.59 -1.09 -2.40
CA TRP A 116 15.88 -2.49 -2.68
C TRP A 116 16.45 -2.70 -4.08
N THR A 117 15.83 -2.07 -5.08
CA THR A 117 16.14 -2.31 -6.50
C THR A 117 17.12 -1.30 -7.09
N ASN A 118 17.31 -0.15 -6.43
CA ASN A 118 17.98 1.04 -6.94
C ASN A 118 17.42 1.50 -8.31
N ASP A 119 16.14 1.23 -8.57
CA ASP A 119 15.48 1.56 -9.84
C ASP A 119 14.99 3.02 -9.82
N PHE A 120 15.83 3.91 -10.34
CA PHE A 120 15.51 5.33 -10.41
C PHE A 120 14.40 5.64 -11.44
N THR A 121 14.19 4.79 -12.44
CA THR A 121 13.09 4.98 -13.41
C THR A 121 11.75 4.75 -12.71
N PHE A 122 11.62 3.64 -11.98
CA PHE A 122 10.46 3.38 -11.14
C PHE A 122 10.19 4.53 -10.17
N LEU A 123 11.22 4.99 -9.45
CA LEU A 123 11.07 6.11 -8.52
C LEU A 123 10.57 7.38 -9.22
N LYS A 124 11.13 7.72 -10.38
CA LYS A 124 10.72 8.90 -11.14
C LYS A 124 9.25 8.82 -11.58
N ASP A 125 8.79 7.64 -11.96
CA ASP A 125 7.40 7.41 -12.35
C ASP A 125 6.45 7.50 -11.16
N MET A 126 6.85 6.98 -9.99
CA MET A 126 6.03 6.99 -8.77
C MET A 126 6.02 8.33 -8.04
N TYR A 127 7.08 9.14 -8.16
CA TYR A 127 7.24 10.35 -7.35
C TYR A 127 6.08 11.35 -7.46
N PRO A 128 5.51 11.66 -8.65
CA PRO A 128 4.33 12.51 -8.73
C PRO A 128 3.13 11.97 -7.94
N HIS A 129 2.97 10.65 -7.85
CA HIS A 129 1.92 9.99 -7.09
C HIS A 129 2.19 10.05 -5.58
N VAL A 130 3.47 9.96 -5.17
CA VAL A 130 3.89 10.21 -3.77
C VAL A 130 3.55 11.64 -3.36
N VAL A 131 3.84 12.63 -4.21
CA VAL A 131 3.53 14.05 -3.95
C VAL A 131 2.03 14.26 -3.78
N ALA A 132 1.20 13.72 -4.68
CA ALA A 132 -0.25 13.81 -4.55
C ALA A 132 -0.75 13.08 -3.28
N GLY A 133 -0.17 11.90 -2.97
CA GLY A 133 -0.51 11.13 -1.78
C GLY A 133 -0.20 11.83 -0.47
N ILE A 134 0.95 12.52 -0.38
CA ILE A 134 1.30 13.27 0.84
C ILE A 134 0.43 14.52 1.00
N GLN A 135 0.05 15.18 -0.11
CA GLN A 135 -0.90 16.30 -0.08
C GLN A 135 -2.27 15.86 0.43
N TRP A 136 -2.75 14.70 -0.02
CA TRP A 136 -3.95 14.09 0.52
C TRP A 136 -3.83 13.83 2.03
N GLN A 137 -2.73 13.19 2.46
CA GLN A 137 -2.45 12.91 3.88
C GLN A 137 -2.46 14.17 4.75
N LEU A 138 -1.91 15.28 4.27
CA LEU A 138 -1.95 16.56 4.97
C LEU A 138 -3.37 17.14 5.02
N SER A 139 -4.16 16.99 3.95
CA SER A 139 -5.53 17.50 3.87
C SER A 139 -6.48 16.82 4.87
N VAL A 140 -6.28 15.54 5.15
CA VAL A 140 -7.06 14.76 6.13
C VAL A 140 -6.51 14.86 7.56
N SER A 141 -5.49 15.70 7.78
CA SER A 141 -4.78 15.87 9.07
C SER A 141 -4.80 17.31 9.59
N THR A 142 -5.78 18.13 9.17
CA THR A 142 -5.72 19.59 9.32
C THR A 142 -5.95 20.11 10.74
N GLN A 143 -6.76 19.45 11.57
CA GLN A 143 -7.10 19.96 12.90
C GLN A 143 -6.09 19.51 13.96
N LEU A 144 -5.67 18.25 13.90
CA LEU A 144 -4.78 17.64 14.90
C LEU A 144 -3.32 17.54 14.45
N GLY A 145 -3.05 17.79 13.17
CA GLY A 145 -1.76 17.42 12.56
C GLY A 145 -1.58 15.91 12.42
N LEU A 146 -2.67 15.14 12.54
CA LEU A 146 -2.74 13.68 12.45
C LEU A 146 -4.01 13.30 11.69
N PRO A 147 -4.05 12.15 10.97
CA PRO A 147 -5.21 11.78 10.19
C PRO A 147 -6.46 11.60 11.05
N GLU A 148 -7.58 12.16 10.56
CA GLU A 148 -8.82 12.26 11.32
C GLU A 148 -9.94 11.38 10.73
N HIS A 149 -10.62 10.62 11.60
CA HIS A 149 -11.81 9.82 11.23
C HIS A 149 -11.62 8.89 10.03
N LEU A 150 -10.42 8.35 9.85
CA LEU A 150 -10.10 7.39 8.78
C LEU A 150 -10.11 5.95 9.30
N GLU A 151 -10.45 5.03 8.40
CA GLU A 151 -10.28 3.60 8.64
C GLU A 151 -8.80 3.20 8.62
N CYS A 152 -8.52 1.94 8.92
CA CYS A 152 -7.22 1.30 8.76
C CYS A 152 -7.41 -0.22 8.62
N THR A 153 -6.34 -0.97 8.39
CA THR A 153 -6.36 -2.44 8.25
C THR A 153 -7.12 -3.16 9.39
N TYR A 154 -7.17 -2.56 10.58
CA TYR A 154 -8.00 -3.03 11.69
C TYR A 154 -9.43 -2.50 11.59
N ASP A 155 -10.26 -3.19 10.82
CA ASP A 155 -11.60 -2.74 10.46
C ASP A 155 -12.72 -3.19 11.40
N ILE A 156 -12.58 -4.36 12.03
CA ILE A 156 -13.55 -4.87 13.03
C ILE A 156 -13.89 -3.84 14.13
N PRO A 157 -12.91 -3.08 14.69
CA PRO A 157 -13.19 -2.11 15.74
C PRO A 157 -13.85 -0.81 15.26
N ASN A 158 -14.05 -0.61 13.95
CA ASN A 158 -14.61 0.62 13.37
C ASN A 158 -13.84 1.87 13.82
N MET A 159 -12.55 1.94 13.44
CA MET A 159 -11.62 2.94 13.98
C MET A 159 -11.97 4.38 13.59
N SER A 160 -12.67 4.58 12.47
CA SER A 160 -13.09 5.90 11.96
C SER A 160 -14.02 6.67 12.92
N GLN A 161 -14.66 5.99 13.88
CA GLN A 161 -15.49 6.64 14.90
C GLN A 161 -14.68 7.52 15.87
N TYR A 162 -13.38 7.27 16.01
CA TYR A 162 -12.49 8.03 16.89
C TYR A 162 -11.84 9.18 16.13
N PRO A 163 -11.54 10.32 16.79
CA PRO A 163 -10.89 11.46 16.14
C PRO A 163 -9.56 11.09 15.49
N THR A 164 -8.76 10.22 16.11
CA THR A 164 -7.55 9.67 15.51
C THR A 164 -7.17 8.36 16.21
N THR A 165 -6.22 7.61 15.64
CA THR A 165 -5.67 6.38 16.22
C THR A 165 -4.15 6.43 16.24
N THR A 166 -3.54 5.72 17.20
CA THR A 166 -2.08 5.59 17.28
C THR A 166 -1.49 4.97 16.02
N PHE A 167 -2.19 4.01 15.42
CA PHE A 167 -1.75 3.35 14.20
C PHE A 167 -1.68 4.33 13.01
N ASN A 168 -2.79 5.00 12.68
CA ASN A 168 -2.82 5.99 11.58
C ASN A 168 -1.86 7.16 11.85
N SER A 169 -1.74 7.58 13.12
CA SER A 169 -0.77 8.62 13.52
C SER A 169 0.68 8.22 13.22
N PHE A 170 1.06 6.98 13.54
CA PHE A 170 2.41 6.49 13.29
C PHE A 170 2.67 6.33 11.79
N MET A 171 1.71 5.76 11.06
CA MET A 171 1.79 5.60 9.61
C MET A 171 1.95 6.95 8.90
N HIS A 172 1.21 7.98 9.35
CA HIS A 172 1.35 9.34 8.85
C HIS A 172 2.77 9.91 9.06
N LEU A 173 3.32 9.79 10.27
CA LEU A 173 4.68 10.24 10.56
C LEU A 173 5.74 9.47 9.74
N ALA A 174 5.53 8.16 9.55
CA ALA A 174 6.40 7.33 8.72
C ALA A 174 6.36 7.79 7.25
N ALA A 175 5.17 8.04 6.70
CA ALA A 175 5.02 8.55 5.34
C ALA A 175 5.63 9.95 5.15
N LEU A 176 5.46 10.86 6.12
CA LEU A 176 6.15 12.16 6.09
C LEU A 176 7.66 11.97 6.03
N ARG A 177 8.21 11.07 6.86
CA ARG A 177 9.65 10.80 6.86
C ARG A 177 10.13 10.19 5.54
N ALA A 178 9.37 9.26 4.97
CA ALA A 178 9.69 8.66 3.68
C ALA A 178 9.62 9.69 2.55
N CYS A 179 8.60 10.55 2.56
CA CYS A 179 8.45 11.63 1.58
C CYS A 179 9.62 12.61 1.64
N MET A 180 10.11 12.98 2.83
CA MET A 180 11.30 13.82 2.97
C MET A 180 12.56 13.19 2.35
N GLU A 181 12.68 11.87 2.41
CA GLU A 181 13.83 11.18 1.82
C GLU A 181 13.68 11.08 0.29
N LEU A 182 12.48 10.75 -0.17
CA LEU A 182 12.16 10.71 -1.59
C LEU A 182 12.36 12.09 -2.24
N SER A 183 11.94 13.18 -1.60
CA SER A 183 12.16 14.53 -2.11
C SER A 183 13.64 14.89 -2.18
N TYR A 184 14.44 14.50 -1.19
CA TYR A 184 15.88 14.65 -1.23
C TYR A 184 16.52 13.89 -2.40
N ILE A 185 16.15 12.62 -2.61
CA ILE A 185 16.64 11.80 -3.72
C ILE A 185 16.26 12.43 -5.08
N MET A 186 15.05 12.98 -5.16
CA MET A 186 14.52 13.61 -6.37
C MET A 186 14.99 15.07 -6.56
N ASN A 187 15.77 15.61 -5.62
CA ASN A 187 16.17 17.02 -5.56
C ASN A 187 14.97 17.99 -5.63
N ASP A 188 13.84 17.61 -5.04
CA ASP A 188 12.68 18.47 -4.87
C ASP A 188 12.79 19.27 -3.57
N THR A 189 12.79 20.59 -3.70
CA THR A 189 12.88 21.52 -2.57
C THR A 189 11.60 22.32 -2.37
N VAL A 190 10.53 21.99 -3.10
CA VAL A 190 9.29 22.77 -3.16
C VAL A 190 8.15 22.03 -2.49
N THR A 191 8.01 20.74 -2.80
CA THR A 191 6.98 19.86 -2.20
C THR A 191 7.40 19.40 -0.81
#